data_AF-A0A967K247-F1
#
_entry.id   AF-A0A967K247-F1
#
_cell.length_a   1.000
_cell.length_b   1.000
_cell.length_c   1.000
_cell.angle_alpha   90.00
_cell.angle_beta   90.00
_cell.angle_gamma   90.00
#
_symmetry.space_group_name_H-M   'P 1'
#
loop_
_entity.id
_entity.type
_entity.pdbx_description
1 polymer ?
#
loop_
_entity_poly.entity_id
_entity_poly.type
_entity_poly.pdbx_seq_one_letter_code
_entity_poly.pdbx_strand_id
1 'polypeptide(L)'
;MANLQYAYETAISPDGQLIAYTLIVRPNPFVEGDGEADRHLYVTGLDGNSRPYITGDVRIKNIAFTPDGQYITYIAERKNDNGDKDKHDALYKIPIAGGESQKIIEFATDIKDYTWSPDGRQIAFLAKDSLPDE
;
A
#
# COMPACT_ATOMS: atom_id res chain seq x y z
N MET A 1 9.61 27.47 1.07
CA MET A 1 10.31 26.23 0.67
C MET A 1 9.24 25.22 0.28
N ALA A 2 9.35 24.59 -0.89
CA ALA A 2 8.31 23.71 -1.42
C ALA A 2 8.59 22.26 -1.03
N ASN A 3 7.77 21.71 -0.12
CA ASN A 3 7.71 20.27 0.10
C ASN A 3 6.93 19.66 -1.06
N LEU A 4 7.63 19.04 -2.02
CA LEU A 4 7.00 18.52 -3.22
C LEU A 4 6.36 17.16 -2.91
N GLN A 5 5.03 17.16 -2.80
CA GLN A 5 4.22 15.96 -2.66
C GLN A 5 3.37 15.81 -3.93
N TYR A 6 3.32 14.62 -4.50
CA TYR A 6 2.45 14.33 -5.64
C TYR A 6 1.81 12.96 -5.49
N ALA A 7 0.59 12.84 -6.00
CA ALA A 7 -0.13 11.59 -6.08
C ALA A 7 0.47 10.70 -7.17
N TYR A 8 0.73 9.42 -6.88
CA TYR A 8 1.31 8.49 -7.85
C TYR A 8 0.31 7.44 -8.32
N GLU A 9 -0.38 6.79 -7.37
CA GLU A 9 -1.42 5.81 -7.63
C GLU A 9 -2.73 6.26 -6.99
N THR A 10 -3.85 5.92 -7.61
CA THR A 10 -5.19 6.21 -7.13
C THR A 10 -6.11 5.02 -7.36
N ALA A 11 -7.03 4.77 -6.42
CA ALA A 11 -8.11 3.80 -6.57
C ALA A 11 -9.42 4.44 -6.09
N ILE A 12 -10.54 4.03 -6.68
CA ILE A 12 -11.89 4.50 -6.31
C ILE A 12 -12.62 3.34 -5.64
N SER A 13 -13.36 3.61 -4.56
CA SER A 13 -14.19 2.60 -3.90
C SER A 13 -15.30 2.08 -4.83
N PRO A 14 -15.80 0.84 -4.61
CA PRO A 14 -16.84 0.27 -5.47
C PRO A 14 -18.14 1.11 -5.55
N ASP A 15 -18.46 1.84 -4.48
CA ASP A 15 -19.60 2.76 -4.40
C ASP A 15 -19.32 4.18 -4.94
N GLY A 16 -18.08 4.44 -5.37
CA GLY A 16 -17.64 5.73 -5.90
C GLY A 16 -17.49 6.86 -4.88
N GLN A 17 -17.62 6.59 -3.57
CA GLN A 17 -17.63 7.64 -2.54
C GLN A 17 -16.24 8.01 -2.00
N LEU A 18 -15.26 7.12 -2.15
CA LEU A 18 -13.92 7.29 -1.62
C LEU A 18 -12.87 7.17 -2.72
N ILE A 19 -11.82 7.95 -2.59
CA ILE A 19 -10.61 7.86 -3.41
C ILE A 19 -9.44 7.58 -2.47
N ALA A 20 -8.82 6.41 -2.63
CA ALA A 20 -7.54 6.11 -2.02
C ALA A 20 -6.42 6.58 -2.96
N TYR A 21 -5.37 7.16 -2.40
CA TYR A 21 -4.22 7.59 -3.19
C TYR A 21 -2.91 7.49 -2.42
N THR A 22 -1.81 7.32 -3.15
CA THR A 22 -0.48 7.32 -2.56
C THR A 22 0.18 8.67 -2.69
N LEU A 23 0.84 9.12 -1.64
CA LEU A 23 1.58 10.38 -1.59
C LEU A 23 3.06 10.09 -1.34
N ILE A 24 3.92 10.55 -2.24
CA ILE A 24 5.37 10.41 -2.09
C ILE A 24 5.87 11.51 -1.15
N VAL A 25 6.53 11.09 -0.07
CA VAL A 25 7.18 11.97 0.90
C VAL A 25 8.68 11.78 0.78
N ARG A 26 9.38 12.80 0.29
CA ARG A 26 10.83 12.76 0.15
C ARG A 26 11.48 13.31 1.43
N PRO A 27 12.53 12.66 1.95
CA PRO A 27 13.32 13.24 3.02
C PRO A 27 13.94 14.55 2.57
N ASN A 28 14.10 15.49 3.50
CA ASN A 28 14.78 16.74 3.23
C ASN A 28 16.29 16.48 3.10
N PRO A 29 16.90 16.68 1.92
CA PRO A 29 18.30 16.33 1.69
C PRO A 29 19.28 17.13 2.56
N PHE A 30 18.85 18.29 3.09
CA PHE A 30 19.68 19.15 3.93
C PHE A 30 19.59 18.84 5.43
N VAL A 31 18.63 18.00 5.84
CA VAL A 31 18.39 17.66 7.27
C VAL A 31 18.47 16.15 7.50
N GLU A 32 17.85 15.38 6.61
CA GLU A 32 17.67 13.93 6.72
C GLU A 32 18.58 13.16 5.76
N GLY A 33 19.20 13.84 4.80
CA GLY A 33 20.09 13.26 3.78
C GLY A 33 19.34 12.72 2.56
N ASP A 34 20.07 12.06 1.65
CA ASP A 34 19.56 11.57 0.36
C ASP A 34 18.84 10.21 0.49
N GLY A 35 18.02 10.04 1.54
CA GLY A 35 17.27 8.82 1.78
C GLY A 35 16.24 8.52 0.68
N GLU A 36 15.82 7.25 0.59
CA GLU A 36 14.74 6.86 -0.30
C GLU A 36 13.41 7.51 0.12
N ALA A 37 12.58 7.87 -0.87
CA ALA A 37 11.28 8.46 -0.59
C ALA A 37 10.34 7.43 0.07
N ASP A 38 9.57 7.89 1.05
CA ASP A 38 8.44 7.15 1.59
C ASP A 38 7.24 7.32 0.66
N ARG A 39 6.29 6.39 0.77
CA ARG A 39 5.05 6.42 0.01
C ARG A 39 3.90 6.06 0.92
N HIS A 40 3.14 7.08 1.29
CA HIS A 40 2.07 7.01 2.29
C HIS A 40 0.72 6.79 1.62
N LEU A 41 -0.21 6.15 2.33
CA LEU A 41 -1.60 5.95 1.90
C LEU A 41 -2.49 7.00 2.55
N TYR A 42 -3.26 7.69 1.72
CA TYR A 42 -4.31 8.62 2.11
C TYR A 42 -5.64 8.19 1.47
N VAL A 43 -6.74 8.60 2.10
CA VAL A 43 -8.09 8.43 1.57
C VAL A 43 -8.84 9.73 1.70
N THR A 44 -9.55 10.12 0.65
CA THR A 44 -10.43 11.28 0.65
C THR A 44 -11.84 10.89 0.24
N GLY A 45 -12.83 11.59 0.80
CA GLY A 45 -14.18 11.62 0.24
C GLY A 45 -14.24 12.54 -0.98
N LEU A 46 -15.42 12.56 -1.64
CA LEU A 46 -15.70 13.45 -2.77
C LEU A 46 -15.73 14.95 -2.41
N ASP A 47 -15.82 15.26 -1.12
CA ASP A 47 -15.72 16.60 -0.56
C ASP A 47 -14.26 17.12 -0.46
N GLY A 48 -13.27 16.27 -0.77
CA GLY A 48 -11.86 16.60 -0.68
C GLY A 48 -11.26 16.49 0.72
N ASN A 49 -12.03 16.00 1.70
CA ASN A 49 -11.54 15.78 3.06
C ASN A 49 -10.62 14.55 3.10
N SER A 50 -9.33 14.79 2.86
CA SER A 50 -8.30 13.76 2.91
C SER A 50 -7.82 13.46 4.32
N ARG A 51 -7.65 12.17 4.63
CA ARG A 51 -7.07 11.69 5.89
C ARG A 51 -5.97 10.66 5.66
N PRO A 52 -4.92 10.66 6.50
CA PRO A 52 -3.88 9.63 6.45
C PRO A 52 -4.45 8.28 6.91
N TYR A 53 -4.02 7.21 6.25
CA TYR A 53 -4.28 5.81 6.67
C TYR A 53 -3.00 5.10 7.07
N ILE A 54 -1.95 5.21 6.25
CA ILE A 54 -0.65 4.59 6.54
C ILE A 54 0.44 5.59 6.19
N THR A 55 1.19 6.02 7.20
CA THR A 55 2.26 7.03 7.11
C THR A 55 3.49 6.56 7.90
N GLY A 56 4.61 7.27 7.74
CA GLY A 56 5.88 6.96 8.40
C GLY A 56 6.87 6.30 7.44
N ASP A 57 7.79 5.50 7.98
CA ASP A 57 8.78 4.72 7.22
C ASP A 57 8.09 3.52 6.53
N VAL A 58 7.43 3.80 5.41
CA VAL A 58 6.62 2.83 4.67
C VAL A 58 6.60 3.16 3.18
N ARG A 59 6.55 2.11 2.35
CA ARG A 59 6.48 2.21 0.89
C ARG A 59 5.27 1.45 0.35
N ILE A 60 4.10 2.09 0.38
CA ILE A 60 2.82 1.53 -0.08
C ILE A 60 2.72 1.52 -1.60
N LYS A 61 2.54 0.36 -2.23
CA LYS A 61 2.45 0.20 -3.69
C LYS A 61 1.16 -0.51 -4.10
N ASN A 62 0.72 -0.30 -5.34
CA ASN A 62 -0.38 -1.01 -6.00
C ASN A 62 -1.65 -1.05 -5.14
N ILE A 63 -2.23 0.11 -4.88
CA ILE A 63 -3.44 0.21 -4.03
C ILE A 63 -4.70 -0.22 -4.78
N ALA A 64 -5.62 -0.89 -4.09
CA ALA A 64 -6.96 -1.21 -4.60
C ALA A 64 -7.97 -1.28 -3.47
N PHE A 65 -9.25 -1.02 -3.74
CA PHE A 65 -10.32 -1.39 -2.81
C PHE A 65 -10.69 -2.86 -3.03
N THR A 66 -11.09 -3.56 -1.97
CA THR A 66 -11.75 -4.86 -2.11
C THR A 66 -13.10 -4.69 -2.83
N PRO A 67 -13.57 -5.70 -3.59
CA PRO A 67 -14.85 -5.59 -4.31
C PRO A 67 -16.06 -5.35 -3.40
N ASP A 68 -16.00 -5.78 -2.15
CA ASP A 68 -17.03 -5.52 -1.12
C ASP A 68 -16.93 -4.12 -0.48
N GLY A 69 -15.90 -3.34 -0.82
CA GLY A 69 -15.65 -1.99 -0.31
C GLY A 69 -15.21 -1.94 1.16
N GLN A 70 -14.94 -3.07 1.82
CA GLN A 70 -14.63 -3.10 3.25
C GLN A 70 -13.16 -2.80 3.58
N TYR A 71 -12.25 -2.99 2.63
CA TYR A 71 -10.81 -2.84 2.83
C TYR A 71 -10.13 -2.11 1.68
N ILE A 72 -8.95 -1.55 1.97
CA ILE A 72 -7.95 -1.18 0.96
C ILE A 72 -6.85 -2.24 1.01
N THR A 73 -6.49 -2.79 -0.13
CA THR A 73 -5.33 -3.65 -0.29
C THR A 73 -4.17 -2.90 -0.91
N TYR A 74 -2.96 -3.35 -0.60
CA TYR A 74 -1.73 -2.75 -1.10
C TYR A 74 -0.54 -3.71 -0.91
N ILE A 75 0.49 -3.51 -1.71
CA ILE A 75 1.79 -4.18 -1.59
C ILE A 75 2.71 -3.34 -0.70
N ALA A 76 3.40 -3.98 0.25
CA ALA A 76 4.49 -3.36 1.01
C ALA A 76 5.40 -4.42 1.65
N GLU A 77 6.59 -3.99 2.03
CA GLU A 77 7.35 -4.59 3.14
C GLU A 77 6.97 -3.85 4.43
N ARG A 78 6.59 -4.59 5.47
CA ARG A 78 6.28 -4.03 6.79
C ARG A 78 7.06 -4.74 7.89
N LYS A 79 7.16 -4.07 9.03
CA LYS A 79 7.57 -4.68 10.30
C LYS A 79 6.32 -5.08 11.07
N ASN A 80 6.32 -6.29 11.64
CA ASN A 80 5.27 -6.69 12.58
C ASN A 80 5.54 -6.09 13.98
N ASP A 81 4.60 -6.30 14.90
CA ASP A 81 4.70 -5.76 16.28
C ASP A 81 5.89 -6.30 17.07
N ASN A 82 6.45 -7.45 16.66
CA ASN A 82 7.65 -8.04 17.26
C ASN A 82 8.96 -7.46 16.70
N GLY A 83 8.86 -6.57 15.71
CA GLY A 83 10.00 -5.95 15.03
C GLY A 83 10.56 -6.76 13.87
N ASP A 84 9.98 -7.92 13.55
CA ASP A 84 10.39 -8.71 12.38
C ASP A 84 9.94 -8.00 11.12
N LYS A 85 10.90 -7.75 10.22
CA LYS A 85 10.63 -7.17 8.90
C LYS A 85 10.30 -8.29 7.92
N ASP A 86 9.34 -8.03 7.04
CA ASP A 86 9.14 -8.88 5.88
C ASP A 86 10.43 -9.01 5.06
N LYS A 87 10.66 -10.23 4.58
CA LYS A 87 11.77 -10.53 3.69
C LYS A 87 11.52 -10.04 2.26
N HIS A 88 10.25 -9.99 1.86
CA HIS A 88 9.79 -9.67 0.51
C HIS A 88 8.53 -8.81 0.56
N ASP A 89 8.29 -8.07 -0.51
CA ASP A 89 7.02 -7.38 -0.73
C ASP A 89 5.85 -8.37 -0.63
N ALA A 90 4.92 -8.10 0.29
CA ALA A 90 3.73 -8.92 0.52
C ALA A 90 2.45 -8.10 0.29
N LEU A 91 1.33 -8.80 0.12
CA LEU A 91 0.03 -8.18 -0.03
C LEU A 91 -0.64 -8.04 1.34
N TYR A 92 -1.09 -6.83 1.63
CA TYR A 92 -1.77 -6.46 2.84
C TYR A 92 -3.18 -5.94 2.56
N LYS A 93 -4.02 -5.95 3.59
CA LYS A 93 -5.29 -5.21 3.64
C LYS A 93 -5.39 -4.37 4.91
N ILE A 94 -6.05 -3.22 4.82
CA ILE A 94 -6.42 -2.37 5.95
C ILE A 94 -7.93 -2.08 5.91
N PRO A 95 -8.67 -2.16 7.03
CA PRO A 95 -10.10 -1.86 7.03
C PRO A 95 -10.38 -0.39 6.66
N ILE A 96 -11.46 -0.12 5.91
CA ILE A 96 -11.91 1.25 5.66
C ILE A 96 -12.30 1.96 6.96
N ALA A 97 -12.78 1.23 7.96
CA ALA A 97 -13.04 1.78 9.29
C ALA A 97 -11.78 2.24 10.04
N GLY A 98 -10.58 1.97 9.49
CA GLY A 98 -9.29 2.17 10.16
C GLY A 98 -8.89 0.96 11.01
N GLY A 99 -7.74 1.08 11.66
CA GLY A 99 -7.12 0.01 12.45
C GLY A 99 -5.88 -0.56 11.79
N GLU A 100 -5.47 -1.74 12.24
CA GLU A 100 -4.22 -2.34 11.82
C GLU A 100 -4.30 -3.04 10.48
N SER A 101 -3.18 -3.03 9.76
CA SER A 101 -3.06 -3.75 8.51
C SER A 101 -2.77 -5.23 8.74
N GLN A 102 -3.35 -6.06 7.89
CA GLN A 102 -3.22 -7.51 7.95
C GLN A 102 -2.54 -8.03 6.70
N LYS A 103 -1.48 -8.83 6.85
CA LYS A 103 -0.87 -9.54 5.74
C LYS A 103 -1.85 -10.62 5.26
N ILE A 104 -2.10 -10.69 3.96
CA ILE A 104 -3.04 -11.67 3.37
C ILE A 104 -2.39 -12.63 2.38
N ILE A 105 -1.32 -12.22 1.69
CA ILE A 105 -0.53 -13.10 0.82
C ILE A 105 0.94 -12.76 1.00
N GLU A 106 1.76 -13.78 1.23
CA GLU A 106 3.21 -13.72 1.09
C GLU A 106 3.68 -14.76 0.08
N PHE A 107 4.85 -14.50 -0.49
CA PHE A 107 5.46 -15.37 -1.47
C PHE A 107 6.97 -15.44 -1.26
N ALA A 108 7.63 -16.43 -1.88
CA ALA A 108 9.07 -16.64 -1.75
C ALA A 108 9.91 -15.53 -2.39
N THR A 109 9.30 -14.68 -3.23
CA THR A 109 9.89 -13.47 -3.81
C THR A 109 8.88 -12.32 -3.72
N ASP A 110 9.33 -11.11 -4.03
CA ASP A 110 8.48 -9.93 -4.02
C ASP A 110 7.24 -10.05 -4.92
N ILE A 111 6.08 -9.80 -4.34
CA ILE A 111 4.87 -9.53 -5.11
C ILE A 111 5.03 -8.15 -5.77
N LYS A 112 4.92 -8.09 -7.11
CA LYS A 112 5.11 -6.86 -7.90
C LYS A 112 3.83 -6.21 -8.37
N ASP A 113 2.76 -7.00 -8.53
CA ASP A 113 1.44 -6.50 -8.91
C ASP A 113 0.36 -7.52 -8.50
N TYR A 114 -0.90 -7.09 -8.41
CA TYR A 114 -2.04 -7.97 -8.19
C TYR A 114 -3.36 -7.36 -8.68
N THR A 115 -4.36 -8.21 -8.85
CA THR A 115 -5.75 -7.80 -9.07
C THR A 115 -6.72 -8.71 -8.36
N TRP A 116 -7.84 -8.14 -7.93
CA TRP A 116 -8.98 -8.90 -7.43
C TRP A 116 -9.80 -9.49 -8.59
N SER A 117 -10.32 -10.69 -8.37
CA SER A 117 -11.47 -11.19 -9.12
C SER A 117 -12.71 -10.33 -8.83
N PRO A 118 -13.65 -10.18 -9.78
CA PRO A 118 -14.84 -9.34 -9.58
C PRO A 118 -15.72 -9.76 -8.40
N ASP A 119 -15.73 -11.05 -8.04
CA ASP A 119 -16.49 -11.57 -6.91
C ASP A 119 -15.73 -11.50 -5.57
N GLY A 120 -14.49 -11.00 -5.58
CA GLY A 120 -13.63 -10.85 -4.41
C GLY A 120 -13.13 -12.16 -3.81
N ARG A 121 -13.31 -13.31 -4.48
CA ARG A 121 -12.94 -14.62 -3.90
C ARG A 121 -11.52 -15.03 -4.22
N GLN A 122 -10.93 -14.44 -5.25
CA GLN A 122 -9.60 -14.78 -5.75
C GLN A 122 -8.78 -13.51 -6.00
N ILE A 123 -7.46 -13.66 -5.87
CA ILE A 123 -6.47 -12.66 -6.23
C ILE A 123 -5.51 -13.32 -7.22
N ALA A 124 -5.26 -12.65 -8.35
CA ALA A 124 -4.12 -12.97 -9.22
C ALA A 124 -2.98 -12.01 -8.90
N PHE A 125 -1.74 -12.50 -8.86
CA PHE A 125 -0.57 -11.68 -8.55
C PHE A 125 0.64 -12.06 -9.42
N LEU A 126 1.59 -11.12 -9.55
CA LEU A 126 2.85 -11.30 -10.25
C LEU A 126 4.00 -11.36 -9.25
N ALA A 127 4.82 -12.39 -9.34
CA ALA A 127 6.05 -12.53 -8.57
C ALA A 127 7.10 -13.24 -9.44
N LYS A 128 8.39 -13.11 -9.08
CA LYS A 128 9.43 -13.90 -9.73
C LYS A 128 9.32 -15.34 -9.24
N ASP A 129 9.57 -16.29 -10.14
CA ASP A 129 9.72 -17.67 -9.72
C ASP A 129 10.91 -17.77 -8.75
N SER A 130 10.72 -18.50 -7.66
CA SER A 130 11.83 -18.86 -6.79
C SER A 130 12.55 -20.00 -7.48
N LEU A 131 13.76 -19.74 -8.01
CA LEU A 131 14.63 -20.85 -8.42
C LEU A 131 14.72 -21.83 -7.23
N PRO A 132 14.55 -23.15 -7.45
CA PRO A 132 14.74 -24.10 -6.37
C PRO A 132 16.14 -23.92 -5.79
N ASP A 133 16.26 -24.06 -4.46
CA ASP A 133 17.57 -24.14 -3.81
C ASP A 133 18.35 -25.30 -4.46
N GLU A 134 19.57 -25.05 -4.96
CA GLU A 134 20.49 -26.09 -5.46
C GLU A 134 21.03 -26.98 -4.33
#